data_AF-A0A447JK68-F1
#
_entry.id   AF-A0A447JK68-F1
#
_cell.length_a   1.000
_cell.length_b   1.000
_cell.length_c   1.000
_cell.angle_alpha   90.00
_cell.angle_beta   90.00
_cell.angle_gamma   90.00
#
_symmetry.space_group_name_H-M   'P 1'
#
loop_
_entity.id
_entity.type
_entity.pdbx_description
1 polymer ?
#
loop_
_entity_poly.entity_id
_entity_poly.type
_entity_poly.pdbx_seq_one_letter_code
_entity_poly.pdbx_strand_id
1 'polypeptide(L)'
;MAAFVTALIPDLTLLHFRNTTEAGATSGSRDKGLHGKLKAGVCYSMLDTINSRHQRVVVGVRLQQVAGRDRKVDIKPFAIQGLPMSVQPTQLVTETLKRTSGARTVAC
;
A
#
# COMPACT_ATOMS: atom_id res chain seq x y z
N MET A 1 1.09 -7.57 7.63
CA MET A 1 -0.28 -7.36 8.17
C MET A 1 -0.86 -6.01 7.75
N ALA A 2 -0.23 -4.87 8.07
CA ALA A 2 -0.81 -3.55 7.79
C ALA A 2 -1.05 -3.25 6.29
N ALA A 3 -0.12 -3.65 5.42
CA ALA A 3 -0.23 -3.46 3.97
C ALA A 3 -1.52 -4.10 3.40
N PHE A 4 -1.78 -5.37 3.72
CA PHE A 4 -2.98 -6.10 3.29
C PHE A 4 -4.28 -5.40 3.71
N VAL A 5 -4.39 -5.02 5.00
CA VAL A 5 -5.58 -4.33 5.52
C VAL A 5 -5.77 -2.97 4.83
N THR A 6 -4.67 -2.26 4.56
CA THR A 6 -4.70 -0.97 3.88
C THR A 6 -5.14 -1.10 2.42
N ALA A 7 -4.78 -2.20 1.74
CA ALA A 7 -5.27 -2.48 0.40
C ALA A 7 -6.76 -2.84 0.37
N LEU A 8 -7.28 -3.45 1.44
CA LEU A 8 -8.70 -3.79 1.58
C LEU A 8 -9.55 -2.55 1.95
N ILE A 9 -9.05 -1.72 2.86
CA ILE A 9 -9.75 -0.55 3.41
C ILE A 9 -8.79 0.64 3.31
N PRO A 10 -8.79 1.38 2.17
CA PRO A 10 -7.90 2.51 1.94
C PRO A 10 -8.36 3.80 2.64
N ASP A 11 -8.82 3.69 3.90
CA ASP A 11 -9.37 4.80 4.66
C ASP A 11 -8.56 5.06 5.94
N LEU A 12 -7.81 6.16 5.92
CA LEU A 12 -7.01 6.57 7.07
C LEU A 12 -7.86 6.85 8.31
N THR A 13 -9.14 7.17 8.21
CA THR A 13 -10.00 7.41 9.39
C THR A 13 -10.22 6.15 10.20
N LEU A 14 -10.26 4.98 9.54
CA LEU A 14 -10.48 3.67 10.15
C LEU A 14 -9.18 2.94 10.47
N LEU A 15 -8.12 3.17 9.69
CA LEU A 15 -6.84 2.50 9.89
C LEU A 15 -6.12 3.03 11.13
N HIS A 16 -5.97 2.17 12.14
CA HIS A 16 -5.15 2.45 13.32
C HIS A 16 -4.38 1.20 13.75
N PHE A 17 -3.14 1.07 13.30
CA PHE A 17 -2.33 -0.11 13.61
C PHE A 17 -1.62 0.06 14.96
N ARG A 18 -2.08 -0.66 15.99
CA ARG A 18 -1.43 -0.74 17.29
C ARG A 18 -0.57 -2.00 17.42
N ASN A 19 0.35 -1.96 18.38
CA ASN A 19 1.03 -3.16 18.85
C ASN A 19 0.00 -4.09 19.51
N THR A 20 0.24 -5.40 19.42
CA THR A 20 -0.66 -6.42 20.01
C THR A 20 -0.77 -6.29 21.53
N THR A 21 0.27 -5.79 22.19
CA THR A 21 0.32 -5.50 23.63
C THR A 21 -0.55 -4.33 24.06
N GLU A 22 -1.00 -3.49 23.12
CA GLU A 22 -1.83 -2.29 23.35
C GLU A 22 -3.28 -2.48 22.90
N ALA A 23 -3.73 -3.74 22.78
CA ALA A 23 -5.11 -4.08 22.44
C ALA A 23 -6.07 -3.45 23.48
N GLY A 24 -7.00 -2.61 23.01
CA GLY A 24 -7.98 -1.93 23.87
C GLY A 24 -7.58 -0.56 24.42
N ALA A 25 -6.34 -0.09 24.16
CA ALA A 25 -5.97 1.28 24.51
C ALA A 25 -6.85 2.31 23.76
N THR A 26 -7.26 3.39 24.40
CA THR A 26 -8.02 4.49 23.74
C THR A 26 -7.10 5.62 23.26
N SER A 27 -5.79 5.54 23.55
CA SER A 27 -4.82 6.54 23.14
C SER A 27 -4.74 6.64 21.61
N GLY A 28 -5.09 7.80 21.06
CA GLY A 28 -5.00 8.09 19.63
C GLY A 28 -3.57 8.49 19.26
N SER A 29 -2.86 7.63 18.53
CA SER A 29 -1.57 8.03 17.95
C SER A 29 -1.80 8.79 16.64
N ARG A 30 -1.09 9.92 16.46
CA ARG A 30 -1.14 10.70 15.21
C ARG A 30 -0.58 9.93 14.01
N ASP A 31 0.35 9.00 14.23
CA ASP A 31 1.01 8.26 13.14
C ASP A 31 0.23 7.03 12.63
N LYS A 32 -0.91 6.72 13.28
CA LYS A 32 -1.83 5.60 12.98
C LYS A 32 -1.12 4.25 12.77
N GLY A 33 0.13 4.14 13.20
CA GLY A 33 1.02 3.00 12.99
C GLY A 33 1.33 2.63 11.53
N LEU A 34 1.12 3.54 10.56
CA LEU A 34 1.39 3.28 9.13
C LEU A 34 2.66 3.97 8.63
N HIS A 35 2.90 5.22 9.04
CA HIS A 35 4.03 6.01 8.53
C HIS A 35 5.38 5.32 8.74
N GLY A 36 5.66 4.82 9.94
CA GLY A 36 6.91 4.14 10.27
C GLY A 36 7.11 2.78 9.59
N LYS A 37 6.08 2.22 8.95
CA LYS A 37 6.15 0.96 8.20
C LYS A 37 6.50 1.16 6.73
N LEU A 38 6.40 2.39 6.21
CA LEU A 38 6.71 2.73 4.83
C LEU A 38 8.17 3.19 4.70
N LYS A 39 8.75 2.96 3.52
CA LYS A 39 10.02 3.59 3.14
C LYS A 39 9.76 4.95 2.50
N ALA A 40 10.79 5.79 2.47
CA ALA A 40 10.75 7.02 1.70
C ALA A 40 10.55 6.71 0.21
N GLY A 41 9.63 7.42 -0.43
CA GLY A 41 9.26 7.21 -1.83
C GLY A 41 7.85 6.67 -2.01
N VAL A 42 7.62 6.01 -3.15
CA VAL A 42 6.34 5.41 -3.49
C VAL A 42 6.33 3.95 -3.06
N CYS A 43 5.33 3.60 -2.26
CA CYS A 43 5.06 2.26 -1.82
C CYS A 43 3.76 1.74 -2.44
N TYR A 44 3.69 0.42 -2.66
CA TYR A 44 2.49 -0.23 -3.18
C TYR A 44 2.08 -1.37 -2.27
N SER A 45 0.78 -1.51 -2.05
CA SER A 45 0.18 -2.73 -1.54
C SER A 45 -0.92 -3.17 -2.49
N MET A 46 -0.86 -4.41 -2.98
CA MET A 46 -1.75 -4.94 -4.01
C MET A 46 -2.26 -6.32 -3.64
N LEU A 47 -3.49 -6.58 -4.03
CA LEU A 47 -4.18 -7.87 -3.97
C LEU A 47 -4.44 -8.31 -5.41
N ASP A 48 -3.81 -9.42 -5.79
CA ASP A 48 -4.05 -10.07 -7.07
C ASP A 48 -5.12 -11.14 -6.87
N THR A 49 -6.26 -10.98 -7.51
CA THR A 49 -7.45 -11.80 -7.28
C THR A 49 -8.03 -12.31 -8.59
N ILE A 50 -8.64 -13.49 -8.54
CA ILE A 50 -9.40 -14.05 -9.66
C ILE A 50 -10.85 -14.17 -9.18
N ASN A 51 -11.76 -13.48 -9.85
CA ASN A 51 -13.18 -13.54 -9.49
C ASN A 51 -13.82 -14.85 -9.98
N SER A 52 -15.09 -15.08 -9.63
CA SER A 52 -15.85 -16.27 -10.05
C SER A 52 -16.05 -16.39 -11.58
N ARG A 53 -15.88 -15.28 -12.32
CA ARG A 53 -15.92 -15.26 -13.79
C ARG A 53 -14.55 -15.55 -14.42
N HIS A 54 -13.58 -16.04 -13.64
CA HIS A 54 -12.21 -16.31 -14.06
C HIS A 54 -11.49 -15.08 -14.63
N GLN A 55 -11.91 -13.88 -14.21
CA GLN A 55 -11.25 -12.64 -14.59
C GLN A 55 -10.25 -12.26 -13.50
N ARG A 56 -9.01 -12.02 -13.92
CA ARG A 56 -7.98 -11.48 -13.05
C ARG A 56 -8.24 -10.00 -12.81
N VAL A 57 -8.30 -9.62 -11.54
CA VAL A 57 -8.46 -8.25 -11.06
C VAL A 57 -7.39 -8.00 -10.00
N VAL A 58 -6.55 -6.99 -10.24
CA VAL A 58 -5.56 -6.51 -9.29
C VAL A 58 -6.10 -5.22 -8.67
N VAL A 59 -6.30 -5.23 -7.36
CA VAL A 59 -6.69 -4.03 -6.60
C VAL A 59 -5.55 -3.63 -5.68
N GLY A 60 -5.39 -2.35 -5.39
CA GLY A 60 -4.30 -1.93 -4.53
C GLY A 60 -4.35 -0.46 -4.14
N VAL A 61 -3.34 -0.08 -3.37
CA VAL A 61 -3.12 1.29 -2.90
C VAL A 61 -1.71 1.72 -3.20
N ARG A 62 -1.56 2.94 -3.69
CA ARG A 62 -0.30 3.67 -3.66
C ARG A 62 -0.22 4.40 -2.33
N LEU A 63 0.88 4.20 -1.62
CA LEU A 63 1.18 4.78 -0.33
C LEU A 63 2.41 5.68 -0.46
N GLN A 64 2.37 6.88 0.08
CA GLN A 64 3.52 7.77 0.08
C GLN A 64 3.59 8.59 1.37
N GLN A 65 4.76 8.65 1.99
CA GLN A 65 4.99 9.54 3.12
C GLN A 65 4.95 11.00 2.64
N VAL A 66 4.14 11.84 3.29
CA VAL A 66 4.06 13.26 2.96
C VAL A 66 5.17 13.99 3.74
N ALA A 67 6.19 14.45 3.01
CA ALA A 67 7.31 15.18 3.60
C ALA A 67 6.81 16.42 4.36
N GLY A 68 7.36 16.64 5.56
CA GLY A 68 7.10 17.84 6.36
C GLY A 68 5.70 17.95 6.99
N ARG A 69 4.85 16.90 6.94
CA ARG A 69 3.53 16.91 7.57
C ARG A 69 3.35 15.77 8.57
N ASP A 70 3.68 15.99 9.84
CA ASP A 70 3.17 15.24 11.00
C ASP A 70 2.98 13.72 10.81
N ARG A 71 3.97 13.04 10.20
CA ARG A 71 3.92 11.60 9.90
C ARG A 71 2.67 11.18 9.08
N LYS A 72 2.16 12.06 8.21
CA LYS A 72 1.03 11.81 7.34
C LYS A 72 1.43 10.90 6.18
N VAL A 73 0.54 9.98 5.83
CA VAL A 73 0.65 9.11 4.66
C VAL A 73 -0.44 9.52 3.68
N ASP A 74 -0.09 9.63 2.40
CA ASP A 74 -1.04 9.73 1.29
C ASP A 74 -1.42 8.32 0.82
N ILE A 75 -2.71 8.07 0.62
CA ILE A 75 -3.24 6.79 0.14
C ILE A 75 -4.07 7.06 -1.10
N LYS A 76 -3.71 6.42 -2.22
CA LYS A 76 -4.47 6.48 -3.46
C LYS A 76 -4.86 5.07 -3.93
N PRO A 77 -6.14 4.67 -3.82
CA PRO A 77 -6.59 3.37 -4.30
C PRO A 77 -6.60 3.31 -5.83
N PHE A 78 -6.40 2.12 -6.37
CA PHE A 78 -6.49 1.83 -7.79
C PHE A 78 -6.96 0.39 -8.05
N ALA A 79 -7.44 0.14 -9.25
CA ALA A 79 -7.81 -1.19 -9.73
C ALA A 79 -7.35 -1.38 -11.18
N ILE A 80 -6.88 -2.58 -11.50
CA ILE A 80 -6.41 -2.99 -12.82
C ILE A 80 -7.18 -4.25 -13.20
N GLN A 81 -7.85 -4.20 -14.35
CA GLN A 81 -8.58 -5.32 -14.92
C GLN A 81 -7.89 -5.76 -16.21
N GLY A 82 -8.00 -7.05 -16.53
CA GLY A 82 -7.46 -7.58 -17.78
C GLY A 82 -5.94 -7.70 -17.82
N LEU A 83 -5.27 -7.75 -16.66
CA LEU A 83 -3.83 -7.97 -16.60
C LEU A 83 -3.49 -9.40 -17.08
N PRO A 84 -2.64 -9.58 -18.10
CA PRO A 84 -2.28 -10.92 -18.58
C PRO A 84 -1.65 -11.75 -17.46
N MET A 85 -2.01 -13.03 -17.35
CA MET A 85 -1.49 -13.94 -16.30
C MET A 85 0.03 -14.07 -16.28
N SER A 86 0.71 -13.78 -17.40
CA SER A 86 2.16 -13.76 -17.51
C SER A 86 2.83 -12.60 -16.76
N VAL A 87 2.10 -11.51 -16.48
CA VAL A 87 2.63 -10.33 -15.80
C VAL A 87 2.44 -10.48 -14.30
N GLN A 88 3.53 -10.44 -13.54
CA GLN A 88 3.47 -10.44 -12.08
C GLN A 88 3.19 -9.01 -11.56
N PRO A 89 2.34 -8.82 -10.53
CA PRO A 89 2.03 -7.48 -10.01
C PRO A 89 3.28 -6.71 -9.58
N THR A 90 4.26 -7.42 -9.00
CA THR A 90 5.54 -6.83 -8.63
C THR A 90 6.24 -6.19 -9.83
N GLN A 91 6.31 -6.89 -10.97
CA GLN A 91 6.93 -6.38 -12.20
C GLN A 91 6.15 -5.21 -12.82
N LEU A 92 4.85 -5.10 -12.53
CA LEU A 92 4.02 -4.00 -13.03
C LEU A 92 4.30 -2.69 -12.28
N VAL A 93 4.57 -2.76 -10.97
CA VAL A 93 4.82 -1.57 -10.15
C VAL A 93 6.30 -1.27 -9.94
N THR A 94 7.18 -2.23 -10.16
CA THR A 94 8.62 -1.96 -10.19
C THR A 94 8.99 -1.54 -11.60
N GLU A 95 9.62 -0.37 -11.73
CA GLU A 95 10.45 -0.14 -12.91
C GLU A 95 11.45 -1.29 -12.97
N THR A 96 11.43 -2.06 -14.04
CA THR A 96 12.58 -2.91 -14.36
C THR A 96 13.72 -1.91 -14.50
N LEU A 97 14.64 -1.84 -13.52
CA LEU A 97 15.74 -0.86 -13.40
C LEU A 97 16.59 -0.78 -14.68
N LYS A 98 16.04 -0.16 -15.72
CA LYS A 98 16.66 0.09 -17.01
C LYS A 98 16.37 1.56 -17.32
N ARG A 99 17.29 2.39 -16.80
CA ARG A 99 17.54 3.79 -17.15
C ARG A 99 16.49 4.79 -16.64
N THR A 100 16.87 5.49 -15.57
CA THR A 100 16.99 6.98 -15.45
C THR A 100 16.45 7.49 -14.10
N SER A 101 17.37 7.98 -13.27
CA SER A 101 17.19 8.92 -12.14
C SER A 101 15.94 8.83 -11.23
N GLY A 102 16.15 8.37 -9.99
CA GLY A 102 15.73 9.13 -8.80
C GLY A 102 14.59 8.62 -7.93
N ALA A 103 13.67 7.78 -8.43
CA ALA A 103 12.55 7.28 -7.61
C ALA A 103 12.72 5.80 -7.28
N ARG A 104 13.12 5.48 -6.04
CA ARG A 104 13.12 4.09 -5.55
C ARG A 104 11.67 3.66 -5.29
N THR A 105 11.09 2.95 -6.24
CA THR A 105 9.80 2.27 -6.04
C THR A 105 10.02 1.01 -5.22
N VAL A 106 9.35 0.89 -4.08
CA VAL A 106 9.47 -0.28 -3.19
C VAL A 106 8.09 -0.89 -2.96
N ALA A 107 7.93 -2.16 -3.30
CA ALA A 107 6.79 -2.95 -2.80
C ALA A 107 6.99 -3.15 -1.28
N CYS A 108 6.03 -2.70 -0.47
CA CYS A 108 6.10 -2.74 1.00
C CYS A 108 5.15 -3.78 1.60
#